data_AF-A0A2M7A5M3-F1
#
_entry.id   AF-A0A2M7A5M3-F1
#
_cell.length_a   1.000
_cell.length_b   1.000
_cell.length_c   1.000
_cell.angle_alpha   90.00
_cell.angle_beta   90.00
_cell.angle_gamma   90.00
#
_symmetry.space_group_name_H-M   'P 1'
#
loop_
_entity.id
_entity.type
_entity.pdbx_description
1 polymer ?
#
loop_
_entity_poly.entity_id
_entity_poly.type
_entity_poly.pdbx_seq_one_letter_code
_entity_poly.pdbx_strand_id
1 'polypeptide(L)'
;MKRSRIAVGGWRIVGLQVALIMVTSALRGDNETTKTFPLRFKPNETSVKSLGWVQLKSHYRQRGQEPVTIEAEVSTRVQLASSDMTPTEDVEASGGLCLRYVNELDNELWMETPGEYQAWYRANFPLAGSWNHHEQMDEGALTTVQDSNFGPIKQWLWVKGPVYTLTQGAHRYLWPAPTAWCGGAGLDRIVLAPAGAPEPTGMGPTTTPSVAADRAELFTNRLRLDEMLTWRLTLDQELNGGKVEVHYSHDRGKTWKTLSPGKTYTVSPKTRRLSFRVQLIRSQDGTSPRIRNMALAATLRPSE
;
A
#
# COMPACT_ATOMS: atom_id res chain seq x y z
N MET A 1 -27.70 8.16 37.81
CA MET A 1 -26.68 8.38 36.75
C MET A 1 -26.01 7.06 36.42
N LYS A 2 -26.34 6.45 35.27
CA LYS A 2 -25.74 5.18 34.82
C LYS A 2 -24.43 5.50 34.10
N ARG A 3 -23.30 4.99 34.62
CA ARG A 3 -21.99 5.05 33.97
C ARG A 3 -21.92 3.99 32.88
N SER A 4 -21.90 4.41 31.63
CA SER A 4 -21.62 3.59 30.45
C SER A 4 -20.13 3.25 30.41
N ARG A 5 -19.81 1.95 30.47
CA ARG A 5 -18.46 1.43 30.24
C ARG A 5 -18.21 1.39 28.72
N ILE A 6 -17.21 2.14 28.26
CA ILE A 6 -16.70 2.06 26.90
C ILE A 6 -15.81 0.81 26.82
N ALA A 7 -16.17 -0.13 25.95
CA ALA A 7 -15.36 -1.30 25.64
C ALA A 7 -14.24 -0.88 24.69
N VAL A 8 -13.00 -0.98 25.15
CA VAL A 8 -11.80 -0.79 24.32
C VAL A 8 -11.58 -2.10 23.57
N GLY A 9 -11.79 -2.09 22.25
CA GLY A 9 -11.53 -3.23 21.37
C GLY A 9 -10.05 -3.58 21.34
N GLY A 10 -9.72 -4.80 21.75
CA GLY A 10 -8.36 -5.33 21.72
C GLY A 10 -7.86 -5.50 20.29
N TRP A 11 -6.72 -4.91 20.00
CA TRP A 11 -5.98 -5.12 18.76
C TRP A 11 -5.42 -6.54 18.76
N ARG A 12 -5.79 -7.35 17.77
CA ARG A 12 -5.18 -8.65 17.53
C ARG A 12 -3.82 -8.42 16.88
N ILE A 13 -2.76 -8.78 17.61
CA ILE A 13 -1.41 -8.96 17.06
C ILE A 13 -1.50 -10.09 16.04
N VAL A 14 -1.44 -9.75 14.75
CA VAL A 14 -1.24 -10.72 13.67
C VAL A 14 0.25 -11.05 13.68
N GLY A 15 0.59 -12.23 14.21
CA GLY A 15 1.95 -12.74 14.21
C GLY A 15 2.49 -12.83 12.79
N LEU A 16 3.49 -12.01 12.50
CA LEU A 16 4.27 -12.05 11.27
C LEU A 16 5.16 -13.31 11.30
N GLN A 17 4.68 -14.42 10.74
CA GLN A 17 5.56 -15.53 10.38
C GLN A 17 6.38 -15.11 9.16
N VAL A 18 7.56 -14.53 9.40
CA VAL A 18 8.58 -14.37 8.37
C VAL A 18 9.05 -15.78 8.00
N ALA A 19 8.59 -16.26 6.85
CA ALA A 19 9.08 -17.49 6.26
C ALA A 19 10.52 -17.26 5.77
N LEU A 20 11.49 -17.61 6.62
CA LEU A 20 12.86 -17.86 6.19
C LEU A 20 12.81 -19.03 5.18
N ILE A 21 13.05 -18.73 3.90
CA ILE A 21 13.22 -19.77 2.88
C ILE A 21 14.56 -20.47 3.17
N MET A 22 14.51 -21.49 4.02
CA MET A 22 15.61 -22.42 4.21
C MET A 22 15.69 -23.35 3.01
N VAL A 23 16.82 -23.28 2.30
CA VAL A 23 17.24 -24.35 1.39
C VAL A 23 17.57 -25.57 2.25
N THR A 24 16.59 -26.45 2.46
CA THR A 24 16.80 -27.74 3.11
C THR A 24 16.96 -28.79 2.01
N SER A 25 18.19 -28.93 1.52
CA SER A 25 18.59 -30.10 0.73
C SER A 25 19.87 -30.68 1.29
N ALA A 26 19.73 -31.55 2.29
CA ALA A 26 20.79 -32.48 2.64
C ALA A 26 20.14 -33.77 3.18
N LEU A 27 20.53 -34.91 2.58
CA LEU A 27 20.37 -36.29 3.08
C LEU A 27 19.27 -37.19 2.49
N ARG A 28 18.67 -36.90 1.32
CA ARG A 28 18.05 -37.95 0.48
C ARG A 28 18.55 -37.83 -0.95
N GLY A 29 18.99 -38.95 -1.52
CA GLY A 29 19.56 -39.08 -2.87
C GLY A 29 18.57 -38.87 -4.02
N ASP A 30 17.57 -38.01 -3.82
CA ASP A 30 16.62 -37.61 -4.86
C ASP A 30 17.05 -36.23 -5.37
N ASN A 31 17.59 -36.16 -6.59
CA ASN A 31 18.09 -34.95 -7.25
C ASN A 31 16.99 -33.93 -7.63
N GLU A 32 15.87 -33.91 -6.91
CA GLU A 32 14.77 -32.97 -7.19
C GLU A 32 15.16 -31.56 -6.76
N THR A 33 15.45 -30.72 -7.76
CA THR A 33 15.74 -29.29 -7.53
C THR A 33 14.43 -28.51 -7.52
N THR A 34 14.06 -27.96 -6.36
CA THR A 34 12.99 -26.97 -6.26
C THR A 34 13.55 -25.57 -6.53
N LYS A 35 12.96 -24.83 -7.47
CA LYS A 35 13.28 -23.41 -7.73
C LYS A 35 12.10 -22.51 -7.44
N THR A 36 12.36 -21.32 -6.92
CA THR A 36 11.34 -20.30 -6.65
C THR A 36 11.46 -19.14 -7.63
N PHE A 37 10.35 -18.81 -8.29
CA PHE A 37 10.27 -17.74 -9.27
C PHE A 37 9.35 -16.62 -8.75
N PRO A 38 9.85 -15.39 -8.52
CA PRO A 38 9.00 -14.28 -8.12
C PRO A 38 8.07 -13.91 -9.27
N LEU A 39 6.78 -13.76 -8.96
CA LEU A 39 5.77 -13.36 -9.93
C LEU A 39 5.51 -11.86 -9.81
N ARG A 40 5.46 -11.19 -10.96
CA ARG A 40 5.18 -9.75 -11.04
C ARG A 40 3.83 -9.54 -11.71
N PHE A 41 3.07 -8.63 -11.13
CA PHE A 41 1.86 -8.08 -11.73
C PHE A 41 2.13 -6.68 -12.22
N LYS A 42 1.46 -6.30 -13.31
CA LYS A 42 1.32 -4.90 -13.66
C LYS A 42 0.04 -4.38 -12.99
N PRO A 43 0.12 -3.39 -12.10
CA PRO A 43 -1.08 -2.68 -11.66
C PRO A 43 -1.86 -2.15 -12.87
N ASN A 44 -3.17 -2.02 -12.70
CA ASN A 44 -4.10 -1.47 -13.68
C ASN A 44 -4.84 -0.27 -13.07
N GLU A 45 -5.85 0.27 -13.74
CA GLU A 45 -6.61 1.45 -13.30
C GLU A 45 -7.28 1.28 -11.92
N THR A 46 -7.56 0.04 -11.50
CA THR A 46 -8.28 -0.29 -10.25
C THR A 46 -7.36 -0.82 -9.16
N SER A 47 -6.05 -0.89 -9.39
CA SER A 47 -5.09 -1.46 -8.45
C SER A 47 -3.82 -0.63 -8.37
N VAL A 48 -3.16 -0.70 -7.22
CA VAL A 48 -1.95 0.07 -6.94
C VAL A 48 -0.94 -0.79 -6.22
N LYS A 49 0.34 -0.55 -6.48
CA LYS A 49 1.43 -1.10 -5.68
C LYS A 49 1.93 -0.03 -4.71
N SER A 50 1.80 -0.28 -3.41
CA SER A 50 2.20 0.63 -2.34
C SER A 50 2.92 -0.16 -1.25
N LEU A 51 4.10 0.30 -0.80
CA LEU A 51 4.87 -0.35 0.28
C LEU A 51 5.08 -1.87 0.07
N GLY A 52 5.32 -2.29 -1.18
CA GLY A 52 5.49 -3.70 -1.55
C GLY A 52 4.20 -4.52 -1.68
N TRP A 53 3.06 -4.00 -1.22
CA TRP A 53 1.75 -4.60 -1.37
C TRP A 53 1.11 -4.21 -2.70
N VAL A 54 0.32 -5.12 -3.28
CA VAL A 54 -0.65 -4.82 -4.33
C VAL A 54 -2.04 -4.84 -3.71
N GLN A 55 -2.80 -3.78 -3.92
CA GLN A 55 -4.13 -3.58 -3.35
C GLN A 55 -5.07 -2.90 -4.36
N LEU A 56 -6.35 -2.81 -4.05
CA LEU A 56 -7.30 -1.98 -4.78
C LEU A 56 -6.92 -0.52 -4.60
N LYS A 57 -7.06 0.25 -5.68
CA LYS A 57 -6.87 1.70 -5.62
C LYS A 57 -7.99 2.30 -4.77
N SER A 58 -7.64 3.20 -3.86
CA SER A 58 -8.60 3.85 -2.95
C SER A 58 -8.59 5.35 -3.14
N HIS A 59 -9.69 6.00 -2.78
CA HIS A 59 -9.77 7.46 -2.70
C HIS A 59 -10.37 7.88 -1.35
N TYR A 60 -10.00 9.06 -0.89
CA TYR A 60 -10.54 9.68 0.31
C TYR A 60 -11.71 10.57 -0.06
N ARG A 61 -12.89 10.31 0.52
CA ARG A 61 -14.08 11.09 0.23
C ARG A 61 -14.38 12.07 1.36
N GLN A 62 -14.29 13.35 1.05
CA GLN A 62 -14.72 14.42 1.93
C GLN A 62 -16.24 14.33 2.16
N ARG A 63 -16.70 14.69 3.37
CA ARG A 63 -18.12 14.87 3.68
C ARG A 63 -18.42 16.32 4.06
N GLY A 64 -19.22 17.01 3.26
CA GLY A 64 -19.55 18.41 3.52
C GLY A 64 -18.31 19.30 3.63
N GLN A 65 -18.17 20.03 4.74
CA GLN A 65 -17.03 20.92 5.04
C GLN A 65 -16.00 20.29 6.01
N GLU A 66 -16.09 18.97 6.25
CA GLU A 66 -15.11 18.28 7.08
C GLU A 66 -13.73 18.25 6.40
N PRO A 67 -12.63 18.31 7.17
CA PRO A 67 -11.29 18.16 6.63
C PRO A 67 -11.08 16.75 6.06
N VAL A 68 -10.29 16.65 4.99
CA VAL A 68 -9.76 15.36 4.54
C VAL A 68 -8.48 15.08 5.32
N THR A 69 -8.48 14.02 6.13
CA THR A 69 -7.34 13.62 6.96
C THR A 69 -6.83 12.25 6.51
N ILE A 70 -5.54 12.16 6.24
CA ILE A 70 -4.88 10.99 5.65
C ILE A 70 -3.73 10.58 6.57
N GLU A 71 -3.70 9.33 7.02
CA GLU A 71 -2.47 8.76 7.60
C GLU A 71 -1.46 8.56 6.48
N ALA A 72 -0.22 8.99 6.69
CA ALA A 72 0.81 8.95 5.67
C ALA A 72 1.01 7.51 5.16
N GLU A 73 1.07 6.53 6.06
CA GLU A 73 1.29 5.12 5.75
C GLU A 73 0.12 4.43 5.04
N VAL A 74 -1.07 5.04 5.05
CA VAL A 74 -2.24 4.54 4.32
C VAL A 74 -2.55 5.34 3.04
N SER A 75 -1.64 6.22 2.62
CA SER A 75 -1.76 6.94 1.35
C SER A 75 -1.99 5.99 0.16
N THR A 76 -2.68 6.48 -0.88
CA THR A 76 -3.14 5.64 -2.00
C THR A 76 -1.97 4.91 -2.67
N ARG A 77 -0.86 5.63 -2.88
CA ARG A 77 0.43 5.06 -3.28
C ARG A 77 1.55 5.69 -2.47
N VAL A 78 2.46 4.86 -2.00
CA VAL A 78 3.71 5.29 -1.37
C VAL A 78 4.86 4.54 -2.01
N GLN A 79 5.89 5.30 -2.39
CA GLN A 79 7.19 4.78 -2.77
C GLN A 79 8.23 5.36 -1.83
N LEU A 80 8.93 4.50 -1.10
CA LEU A 80 10.06 4.90 -0.26
C LEU A 80 11.36 4.90 -1.08
N ALA A 81 12.41 5.49 -0.52
CA ALA A 81 13.74 5.61 -1.13
C ALA A 81 14.34 4.27 -1.55
N SER A 82 14.05 3.21 -0.80
CA SER A 82 14.44 1.85 -1.13
C SER A 82 13.30 0.86 -0.86
N SER A 83 13.28 -0.26 -1.58
CA SER A 83 12.22 -1.26 -1.51
C SER A 83 12.23 -2.11 -0.23
N ASP A 84 13.33 -2.11 0.51
CA ASP A 84 13.49 -2.78 1.81
C ASP A 84 13.06 -1.89 2.99
N MET A 85 12.84 -0.59 2.75
CA MET A 85 12.29 0.31 3.76
C MET A 85 10.81 0.02 3.99
N THR A 86 10.37 0.23 5.23
CA THR A 86 8.99 0.06 5.69
C THR A 86 8.58 1.23 6.58
N PRO A 87 7.27 1.47 6.80
CA PRO A 87 6.81 2.41 7.81
C PRO A 87 7.48 2.14 9.16
N THR A 88 7.86 3.21 9.86
CA THR A 88 8.56 3.14 11.14
C THR A 88 7.55 3.20 12.29
N GLU A 89 7.64 2.26 13.23
CA GLU A 89 6.86 2.31 14.46
C GLU A 89 7.25 3.53 15.32
N ASP A 90 6.25 4.29 15.75
CA ASP A 90 6.41 5.44 16.63
C ASP A 90 5.11 5.60 17.44
N VAL A 91 5.20 5.45 18.76
CA VAL A 91 4.04 5.53 19.66
C VAL A 91 3.43 6.93 19.74
N GLU A 92 4.18 7.96 19.32
CA GLU A 92 3.70 9.34 19.25
C GLU A 92 3.15 9.70 17.85
N ALA A 93 3.30 8.80 16.87
CA ALA A 93 2.55 8.85 15.63
C ALA A 93 1.10 8.39 15.89
N SER A 94 0.16 9.03 15.21
CA SER A 94 -1.26 8.91 15.49
C SER A 94 -1.83 7.51 15.22
N GLY A 95 -1.33 6.82 14.20
CA GLY A 95 -1.60 5.42 13.87
C GLY A 95 -0.58 4.42 14.43
N GLY A 96 0.40 4.89 15.20
CA GLY A 96 1.54 4.09 15.68
C GLY A 96 2.63 3.86 14.63
N LEU A 97 2.46 4.39 13.42
CA LEU A 97 3.41 4.29 12.31
C LEU A 97 3.63 5.67 11.70
N CYS A 98 4.83 5.89 11.15
CA CYS A 98 5.11 7.06 10.32
C CYS A 98 5.94 6.67 9.09
N LEU A 99 5.90 7.52 8.06
CA LEU A 99 6.75 7.38 6.88
C LEU A 99 8.03 8.19 7.03
N ARG A 100 9.14 7.64 6.54
CA ARG A 100 10.44 8.31 6.40
C ARG A 100 11.01 8.00 5.03
N TYR A 101 11.82 8.90 4.50
CA TYR A 101 12.47 8.74 3.19
C TYR A 101 11.45 8.44 2.07
N VAL A 102 10.40 9.27 1.96
CA VAL A 102 9.37 9.09 0.93
C VAL A 102 9.89 9.67 -0.38
N ASN A 103 9.99 8.83 -1.40
CA ASN A 103 10.32 9.27 -2.75
C ASN A 103 9.09 9.78 -3.49
N GLU A 104 7.95 9.10 -3.36
CA GLU A 104 6.69 9.46 -4.01
C GLU A 104 5.52 9.18 -3.06
N LEU A 105 4.55 10.09 -3.02
CA LEU A 105 3.30 9.93 -2.30
C LEU A 105 2.15 10.40 -3.19
N ASP A 106 1.12 9.57 -3.36
CA ASP A 106 -0.02 9.86 -4.23
C ASP A 106 -1.30 9.57 -3.46
N ASN A 107 -2.22 10.53 -3.47
CA ASN A 107 -3.53 10.41 -2.86
C ASN A 107 -4.63 10.81 -3.83
N GLU A 108 -5.62 9.95 -3.96
CA GLU A 108 -6.85 10.29 -4.68
C GLU A 108 -7.88 10.82 -3.70
N LEU A 109 -8.48 11.95 -4.05
CA LEU A 109 -9.45 12.66 -3.23
C LEU A 109 -10.75 12.79 -4.00
N TRP A 110 -11.87 12.76 -3.28
CA TRP A 110 -13.18 13.16 -3.80
C TRP A 110 -13.75 14.25 -2.90
N MET A 111 -13.83 15.46 -3.43
CA MET A 111 -14.33 16.64 -2.73
C MET A 111 -15.83 16.78 -2.97
N GLU A 112 -16.61 16.83 -1.89
CA GLU A 112 -18.06 17.05 -1.98
C GLU A 112 -18.40 18.53 -2.04
N THR A 113 -17.64 19.37 -1.32
CA THR A 113 -17.89 20.81 -1.29
C THR A 113 -16.73 21.57 -1.92
N PRO A 114 -16.97 22.37 -2.98
CA PRO A 114 -15.93 23.20 -3.56
C PRO A 114 -15.51 24.30 -2.59
N GLY A 115 -14.25 24.72 -2.62
CA GLY A 115 -13.73 25.77 -1.75
C GLY A 115 -12.21 25.84 -1.71
N GLU A 116 -11.70 26.69 -0.84
CA GLU A 116 -10.27 26.77 -0.53
C GLU A 116 -9.93 25.84 0.63
N TYR A 117 -8.86 25.07 0.48
CA TYR A 117 -8.40 24.08 1.47
C TYR A 117 -6.92 24.30 1.78
N GLN A 118 -6.61 24.52 3.05
CA GLN A 118 -5.27 24.62 3.59
C GLN A 118 -4.72 23.22 3.89
N ALA A 119 -3.56 22.91 3.30
CA ALA A 119 -2.80 21.72 3.65
C ALA A 119 -2.07 21.90 4.99
N TRP A 120 -2.01 20.83 5.78
CA TRP A 120 -1.24 20.72 7.01
C TRP A 120 -0.58 19.35 7.09
N TYR A 121 0.63 19.28 7.64
CA TYR A 121 1.39 18.04 7.79
C TYR A 121 1.81 17.85 9.23
N ARG A 122 1.59 16.66 9.78
CA ARG A 122 2.16 16.29 11.08
C ARG A 122 3.51 15.64 10.84
N ALA A 123 4.57 16.32 11.27
CA ALA A 123 5.94 15.95 10.94
C ALA A 123 6.86 15.94 12.18
N ASN A 124 7.90 15.10 12.13
CA ASN A 124 8.96 15.01 13.13
C ASN A 124 10.33 15.15 12.45
N PHE A 125 11.12 16.16 12.84
CA PHE A 125 12.42 16.44 12.23
C PHE A 125 13.56 15.91 13.10
N PRO A 126 14.38 14.96 12.62
CA PRO A 126 15.41 14.32 13.44
C PRO A 126 16.59 15.24 13.77
N LEU A 127 16.82 16.27 12.95
CA LEU A 127 17.97 17.18 13.02
C LEU A 127 17.53 18.63 12.80
N ALA A 128 18.28 19.57 13.37
CA ALA A 128 18.10 20.98 13.11
C ALA A 128 18.53 21.30 11.68
N GLY A 129 17.72 22.06 10.96
CA GLY A 129 18.00 22.44 9.58
C GLY A 129 16.79 23.05 8.89
N SER A 130 16.97 23.33 7.61
CA SER A 130 15.87 23.66 6.71
C SER A 130 15.37 22.38 6.08
N TRP A 131 14.07 22.12 6.23
CA TRP A 131 13.39 20.97 5.65
C TRP A 131 12.39 21.47 4.64
N ASN A 132 12.28 20.76 3.51
CA ASN A 132 11.34 21.10 2.47
C ASN A 132 10.92 19.86 1.69
N HIS A 133 9.75 19.95 1.07
CA HIS A 133 9.28 18.99 0.09
C HIS A 133 8.70 19.67 -1.14
N HIS A 134 8.36 18.83 -2.12
CA HIS A 134 7.61 19.25 -3.29
C HIS A 134 6.27 18.53 -3.35
N GLU A 135 5.24 19.27 -3.71
CA GLU A 135 3.90 18.75 -3.88
C GLU A 135 3.13 19.46 -4.98
N GLN A 136 2.10 18.79 -5.47
CA GLN A 136 1.28 19.22 -6.58
C GLN A 136 -0.15 18.73 -6.35
N MET A 137 -1.13 19.60 -6.59
CA MET A 137 -2.53 19.23 -6.69
C MET A 137 -2.94 19.19 -8.15
N ASP A 138 -3.54 18.08 -8.56
CA ASP A 138 -3.93 17.76 -9.93
C ASP A 138 -2.77 17.95 -10.92
N GLU A 139 -3.02 18.63 -12.04
CA GLU A 139 -2.02 19.03 -13.02
C GLU A 139 -1.50 20.46 -12.76
N GLY A 140 -1.67 20.97 -11.52
CA GLY A 140 -1.26 22.30 -11.11
C GLY A 140 0.26 22.50 -11.07
N ALA A 141 0.72 23.68 -10.63
CA ALA A 141 2.15 23.94 -10.49
C ALA A 141 2.76 23.11 -9.34
N LEU A 142 4.00 22.65 -9.55
CA LEU A 142 4.79 22.05 -8.48
C LEU A 142 5.15 23.13 -7.45
N THR A 143 4.78 22.91 -6.20
CA THR A 143 5.02 23.83 -5.08
C THR A 143 6.12 23.28 -4.19
N THR A 144 7.10 24.12 -3.85
CA THR A 144 8.08 23.81 -2.79
C THR A 144 7.53 24.32 -1.46
N VAL A 145 7.39 23.44 -0.48
CA VAL A 145 6.92 23.78 0.86
C VAL A 145 8.09 23.78 1.82
N GLN A 146 8.22 24.82 2.63
CA GLN A 146 9.23 24.89 3.69
C GLN A 146 8.64 24.29 4.98
N ASP A 147 9.07 23.09 5.34
CA ASP A 147 8.47 22.33 6.44
C ASP A 147 8.99 22.73 7.82
N SER A 148 10.26 23.14 7.88
CA SER A 148 10.90 23.61 9.11
C SER A 148 12.07 24.52 8.76
N ASN A 149 12.25 25.57 9.55
CA ASN A 149 13.40 26.45 9.50
C ASN A 149 13.99 26.60 10.91
N PHE A 150 14.89 25.68 11.29
CA PHE A 150 15.45 25.62 12.65
C PHE A 150 14.40 25.42 13.77
N GLY A 151 13.31 24.72 13.47
CA GLY A 151 12.28 24.39 14.45
C GLY A 151 12.73 23.35 15.50
N PRO A 152 11.86 23.04 16.48
CA PRO A 152 12.10 21.99 17.45
C PRO A 152 12.47 20.66 16.78
N ILE A 153 13.54 20.03 17.27
CA ILE A 153 14.00 18.73 16.78
C ILE A 153 13.37 17.60 17.60
N LYS A 154 13.15 16.45 16.95
CA LYS A 154 12.63 15.22 17.55
C LYS A 154 11.29 15.42 18.26
N GLN A 155 10.45 16.34 17.75
CA GLN A 155 9.11 16.60 18.23
C GLN A 155 8.14 16.56 17.06
N TRP A 156 6.96 16.00 17.30
CA TRP A 156 5.84 16.05 16.36
C TRP A 156 5.20 17.43 16.37
N LEU A 157 5.16 18.09 15.21
CA LEU A 157 4.57 19.41 15.05
C LEU A 157 3.72 19.46 13.78
N TRP A 158 2.75 20.37 13.78
CA TRP A 158 1.95 20.67 12.60
C TRP A 158 2.63 21.74 11.78
N VAL A 159 2.86 21.41 10.51
CA VAL A 159 3.48 22.25 9.51
C VAL A 159 2.38 22.76 8.59
N LYS A 160 2.36 24.07 8.36
CA LYS A 160 1.41 24.70 7.45
C LYS A 160 1.91 24.59 6.00
N GLY A 161 1.08 24.03 5.12
CA GLY A 161 1.35 23.93 3.69
C GLY A 161 0.75 25.07 2.86
N PRO A 162 0.53 24.86 1.56
CA PRO A 162 -0.18 25.79 0.68
C PRO A 162 -1.71 25.65 0.80
N VAL A 163 -2.40 26.61 0.19
CA VAL A 163 -3.86 26.60 0.02
C VAL A 163 -4.19 26.18 -1.41
N TYR A 164 -5.15 25.28 -1.54
CA TYR A 164 -5.65 24.76 -2.82
C TYR A 164 -7.11 25.18 -3.04
N THR A 165 -7.41 25.71 -4.21
CA THR A 165 -8.81 25.90 -4.65
C THR A 165 -9.29 24.60 -5.30
N LEU A 166 -10.16 23.87 -4.60
CA LEU A 166 -10.68 22.58 -5.05
C LEU A 166 -12.12 22.72 -5.50
N THR A 167 -12.45 22.12 -6.64
CA THR A 167 -13.82 22.04 -7.14
C THR A 167 -14.53 20.82 -6.52
N GLN A 168 -15.81 20.64 -6.83
CA GLN A 168 -16.48 19.39 -6.52
C GLN A 168 -15.99 18.30 -7.48
N GLY A 169 -15.62 17.13 -6.96
CA GLY A 169 -15.24 15.97 -7.76
C GLY A 169 -13.90 15.36 -7.37
N ALA A 170 -13.31 14.64 -8.33
CA ALA A 170 -12.06 13.92 -8.13
C ALA A 170 -10.84 14.83 -8.25
N HIS A 171 -9.90 14.68 -7.32
CA HIS A 171 -8.61 15.36 -7.32
C HIS A 171 -7.49 14.38 -7.04
N ARG A 172 -6.27 14.71 -7.49
CA ARG A 172 -5.06 13.95 -7.22
C ARG A 172 -4.04 14.81 -6.49
N TYR A 173 -3.70 14.42 -5.28
CA TYR A 173 -2.68 15.09 -4.50
C TYR A 173 -1.38 14.29 -4.54
N LEU A 174 -0.37 14.83 -5.23
CA LEU A 174 0.87 14.15 -5.59
C LEU A 174 2.07 14.86 -4.97
N TRP A 175 2.92 14.10 -4.30
CA TRP A 175 4.28 14.49 -3.95
C TRP A 175 5.23 13.70 -4.86
N PRO A 176 5.80 14.33 -5.91
CA PRO A 176 6.44 13.60 -6.98
C PRO A 176 7.84 13.08 -6.61
N ALA A 177 8.22 12.00 -7.28
CA ALA A 177 9.58 11.47 -7.26
C ALA A 177 10.58 12.45 -7.91
N PRO A 178 11.86 12.45 -7.48
CA PRO A 178 12.46 11.55 -6.48
C PRO A 178 12.57 12.15 -5.06
N THR A 179 11.98 13.32 -4.81
CA THR A 179 12.27 14.13 -3.61
C THR A 179 11.02 14.57 -2.85
N ALA A 180 10.01 13.69 -2.76
CA ALA A 180 8.77 13.98 -2.04
C ALA A 180 8.96 14.26 -0.54
N TRP A 181 9.82 13.52 0.18
CA TRP A 181 10.06 13.74 1.62
C TRP A 181 11.39 13.09 2.03
N CYS A 182 12.47 13.64 1.48
CA CYS A 182 13.77 12.97 1.42
C CYS A 182 14.77 13.58 2.42
N GLY A 183 14.77 13.08 3.65
CA GLY A 183 15.82 13.40 4.63
C GLY A 183 15.70 12.66 5.95
N GLY A 184 14.79 11.69 6.06
CA GLY A 184 14.55 10.94 7.30
C GLY A 184 13.63 11.64 8.31
N ALA A 185 13.08 12.81 7.96
CA ALA A 185 11.94 13.38 8.66
C ALA A 185 10.78 12.39 8.67
N GLY A 186 10.11 12.25 9.82
CA GLY A 186 8.90 11.47 9.97
C GLY A 186 7.71 12.25 9.46
N LEU A 187 6.88 11.62 8.64
CA LEU A 187 5.57 12.09 8.20
C LEU A 187 4.51 11.16 8.78
N ASP A 188 3.60 11.70 9.58
CA ASP A 188 2.51 10.96 10.24
C ASP A 188 1.18 11.22 9.54
N ARG A 189 0.79 12.48 9.37
CA ARG A 189 -0.51 12.84 8.82
C ARG A 189 -0.46 13.97 7.80
N ILE A 190 -1.42 13.94 6.90
CA ILE A 190 -1.72 15.00 5.94
C ILE A 190 -3.18 15.40 6.15
N VAL A 191 -3.45 16.71 6.28
CA VAL A 191 -4.80 17.25 6.46
C VAL A 191 -5.05 18.34 5.42
N LEU A 192 -6.16 18.24 4.69
CA LEU A 192 -6.72 19.31 3.87
C LEU A 192 -7.96 19.83 4.59
N ALA A 193 -7.81 20.95 5.31
CA ALA A 193 -8.89 21.60 6.05
C ALA A 193 -9.40 22.84 5.30
N PRO A 194 -10.68 23.22 5.41
CA PRO A 194 -11.17 24.48 4.85
C PRO A 194 -10.26 25.66 5.24
N ALA A 195 -9.98 26.57 4.29
CA ALA A 195 -9.15 27.72 4.56
C ALA A 195 -9.73 28.58 5.69
N GLY A 196 -8.88 28.99 6.64
CA GLY A 196 -9.30 29.69 7.86
C GLY A 196 -9.75 28.78 9.01
N ALA A 197 -9.83 27.46 8.81
CA ALA A 197 -9.98 26.53 9.93
C ALA A 197 -8.80 26.64 10.91
N PRO A 198 -9.02 26.41 12.22
CA PRO A 198 -7.95 26.37 13.21
C PRO A 198 -6.86 25.37 12.83
N GLU A 199 -5.61 25.68 13.20
CA GLU A 199 -4.50 24.74 13.09
C GLU A 199 -4.82 23.44 13.83
N PRO A 200 -4.58 22.26 13.22
CA PRO A 200 -4.71 21.00 13.92
C PRO A 200 -3.79 20.93 15.15
N THR A 201 -4.26 20.31 16.24
CA THR A 201 -3.46 20.16 17.47
C THR A 201 -3.29 18.69 17.84
N GLY A 202 -2.20 18.36 18.55
CA GLY A 202 -1.95 17.00 19.02
C GLY A 202 -1.85 16.03 17.85
N MET A 203 -2.64 14.95 17.88
CA MET A 203 -2.73 13.97 16.79
C MET A 203 -3.55 14.46 15.59
N GLY A 204 -4.29 15.57 15.71
CA GLY A 204 -5.17 16.08 14.66
C GLY A 204 -6.53 15.37 14.57
N PRO A 205 -7.31 15.64 13.51
CA PRO A 205 -8.65 15.09 13.33
C PRO A 205 -8.66 13.58 13.11
N THR A 206 -9.85 12.96 13.17
CA THR A 206 -10.00 11.54 12.80
C THR A 206 -9.72 11.36 11.30
N THR A 207 -9.02 10.28 10.95
CA THR A 207 -8.74 9.90 9.57
C THR A 207 -10.02 9.76 8.75
N THR A 208 -10.04 10.38 7.58
CA THR A 208 -11.13 10.26 6.62
C THR A 208 -11.15 8.82 6.09
N PRO A 209 -12.28 8.12 6.17
CA PRO A 209 -12.37 6.78 5.59
C PRO A 209 -12.07 6.82 4.10
N SER A 210 -11.20 5.92 3.63
CA SER A 210 -10.97 5.71 2.20
C SER A 210 -11.93 4.66 1.65
N VAL A 211 -12.27 4.81 0.37
CA VAL A 211 -13.12 3.88 -0.37
C VAL A 211 -12.29 3.27 -1.49
N ALA A 212 -11.99 1.98 -1.36
CA ALA A 212 -11.33 1.22 -2.42
C ALA A 212 -12.24 1.04 -3.65
N ALA A 213 -11.66 0.77 -4.82
CA ALA A 213 -12.41 0.27 -5.98
C ALA A 213 -13.13 -1.05 -5.63
N ASP A 214 -14.22 -1.38 -6.32
CA ASP A 214 -15.00 -2.59 -6.00
C ASP A 214 -14.20 -3.89 -6.22
N ARG A 215 -13.42 -3.92 -7.31
CA ARG A 215 -12.64 -5.09 -7.73
C ARG A 215 -11.46 -4.71 -8.61
N ALA A 216 -10.43 -5.56 -8.62
CA ALA A 216 -9.34 -5.52 -9.58
C ALA A 216 -8.96 -6.92 -10.04
N GLU A 217 -8.54 -7.05 -11.31
CA GLU A 217 -7.97 -8.28 -11.85
C GLU A 217 -6.49 -8.08 -12.21
N LEU A 218 -5.63 -8.89 -11.63
CA LEU A 218 -4.19 -8.85 -11.83
C LEU A 218 -3.76 -10.09 -12.60
N PHE A 219 -2.95 -9.91 -13.65
CA PHE A 219 -2.46 -11.01 -14.48
C PHE A 219 -0.94 -11.12 -14.42
N THR A 220 -0.42 -12.34 -14.32
CA THR A 220 1.02 -12.58 -14.48
C THR A 220 1.37 -12.70 -15.96
N ASN A 221 2.66 -12.52 -16.26
CA ASN A 221 3.21 -12.99 -17.52
C ASN A 221 3.05 -14.52 -17.65
N ARG A 222 3.11 -15.01 -18.89
CA ARG A 222 3.05 -16.45 -19.17
C ARG A 222 4.37 -17.11 -18.74
N LEU A 223 4.27 -18.16 -17.95
CA LEU A 223 5.41 -18.99 -17.54
C LEU A 223 5.48 -20.22 -18.44
N ARG A 224 6.70 -20.66 -18.80
CA ARG A 224 6.91 -21.92 -19.52
C ARG A 224 6.95 -23.07 -18.51
N LEU A 225 6.33 -24.19 -18.86
CA LEU A 225 6.27 -25.38 -18.00
C LEU A 225 7.14 -26.54 -18.52
N ASP A 226 7.95 -26.30 -19.55
CA ASP A 226 8.65 -27.35 -20.29
C ASP A 226 9.53 -28.25 -19.39
N GLU A 227 10.11 -27.67 -18.33
CA GLU A 227 10.98 -28.36 -17.37
C GLU A 227 10.29 -28.65 -16.01
N MET A 228 9.04 -28.24 -15.83
CA MET A 228 8.37 -28.34 -14.53
C MET A 228 7.62 -29.67 -14.39
N LEU A 229 7.84 -30.37 -13.28
CA LEU A 229 7.09 -31.57 -12.88
C LEU A 229 5.87 -31.18 -12.06
N THR A 230 6.10 -30.39 -11.02
CA THR A 230 5.07 -29.87 -10.13
C THR A 230 5.32 -28.41 -9.84
N TRP A 231 4.27 -27.70 -9.46
CA TRP A 231 4.38 -26.32 -9.03
C TRP A 231 3.41 -26.01 -7.89
N ARG A 232 3.77 -25.02 -7.08
CA ARG A 232 3.00 -24.50 -5.96
C ARG A 232 3.10 -22.98 -5.96
N LEU A 233 1.95 -22.32 -5.91
CA LEU A 233 1.91 -20.87 -5.76
C LEU A 233 1.88 -20.50 -4.28
N THR A 234 2.72 -19.57 -3.87
CA THR A 234 2.68 -18.94 -2.55
C THR A 234 2.42 -17.44 -2.70
N LEU A 235 1.71 -16.84 -1.76
CA LEU A 235 1.57 -15.40 -1.61
C LEU A 235 1.23 -15.06 -0.17
N ASP A 236 1.61 -13.87 0.27
CA ASP A 236 1.12 -13.28 1.52
C ASP A 236 -0.15 -12.50 1.21
N GLN A 237 -1.17 -12.64 2.06
CA GLN A 237 -2.43 -11.93 1.90
C GLN A 237 -2.93 -11.38 3.22
N GLU A 238 -3.49 -10.18 3.17
CA GLU A 238 -4.28 -9.58 4.24
C GLU A 238 -5.65 -9.25 3.67
N LEU A 239 -6.68 -9.91 4.18
CA LEU A 239 -8.01 -9.81 3.58
C LEU A 239 -8.72 -8.51 3.93
N ASN A 240 -8.48 -7.96 5.13
CA ASN A 240 -9.18 -6.77 5.62
C ASN A 240 -10.71 -6.87 5.45
N GLY A 241 -11.28 -8.07 5.60
CA GLY A 241 -12.72 -8.32 5.38
C GLY A 241 -13.15 -8.41 3.90
N GLY A 242 -12.27 -8.11 2.96
CA GLY A 242 -12.45 -8.37 1.53
C GLY A 242 -12.13 -9.81 1.12
N LYS A 243 -11.92 -10.04 -0.18
CA LYS A 243 -11.64 -11.37 -0.73
C LYS A 243 -10.51 -11.34 -1.75
N VAL A 244 -9.66 -12.36 -1.70
CA VAL A 244 -8.65 -12.66 -2.72
C VAL A 244 -9.02 -13.99 -3.38
N GLU A 245 -9.23 -13.98 -4.69
CA GLU A 245 -9.40 -15.20 -5.47
C GLU A 245 -8.22 -15.38 -6.40
N VAL A 246 -7.66 -16.59 -6.43
CA VAL A 246 -6.56 -16.91 -7.33
C VAL A 246 -7.01 -17.97 -8.31
N HIS A 247 -6.71 -17.75 -9.57
CA HIS A 247 -7.00 -18.69 -10.64
C HIS A 247 -5.76 -18.91 -11.50
N TYR A 248 -5.73 -20.05 -12.17
CA TYR A 248 -4.71 -20.37 -13.15
C TYR A 248 -5.32 -20.83 -14.46
N SER A 249 -4.56 -20.64 -15.54
CA SER A 249 -4.94 -21.03 -16.88
C SER A 249 -3.76 -21.67 -17.62
N HIS A 250 -4.08 -22.69 -18.41
CA HIS A 250 -3.16 -23.39 -19.30
C HIS A 250 -3.39 -23.08 -20.79
N ASP A 251 -4.49 -22.38 -21.12
CA ASP A 251 -5.00 -22.21 -22.47
C ASP A 251 -5.10 -20.73 -22.88
N ARG A 252 -4.18 -19.91 -22.36
CA ARG A 252 -4.09 -18.46 -22.61
C ARG A 252 -5.29 -17.67 -22.06
N GLY A 253 -5.87 -18.12 -20.95
CA GLY A 253 -6.95 -17.43 -20.26
C GLY A 253 -8.34 -17.69 -20.83
N LYS A 254 -8.49 -18.71 -21.71
CA LYS A 254 -9.81 -19.13 -22.20
C LYS A 254 -10.60 -19.82 -21.09
N THR A 255 -9.91 -20.63 -20.28
CA THR A 255 -10.46 -21.23 -19.06
C THR A 255 -9.62 -20.87 -17.85
N TRP A 256 -10.31 -20.64 -16.73
CA TRP A 256 -9.72 -20.30 -15.44
C TRP A 256 -10.17 -21.31 -14.40
N LYS A 257 -9.20 -21.95 -13.75
CA LYS A 257 -9.46 -22.88 -12.64
C LYS A 257 -9.09 -22.20 -11.34
N THR A 258 -9.96 -22.32 -10.33
CA THR A 258 -9.67 -21.83 -8.99
C THR A 258 -8.46 -22.55 -8.41
N LEU A 259 -7.60 -21.77 -7.76
CA LEU A 259 -6.39 -22.21 -7.11
C LEU A 259 -6.45 -21.89 -5.63
N SER A 260 -6.12 -22.88 -4.80
CA SER A 260 -5.76 -22.66 -3.40
C SER A 260 -4.24 -22.40 -3.30
N PRO A 261 -3.80 -21.21 -2.83
CA PRO A 261 -2.39 -20.97 -2.53
C PRO A 261 -1.83 -22.02 -1.56
N GLY A 262 -0.57 -22.40 -1.72
CA GLY A 262 0.10 -23.44 -0.93
C GLY A 262 -0.16 -24.88 -1.40
N LYS A 263 -1.15 -25.12 -2.26
CA LYS A 263 -1.38 -26.46 -2.85
C LYS A 263 -0.39 -26.73 -3.99
N THR A 264 0.12 -27.96 -4.05
CA THR A 264 0.96 -28.45 -5.15
C THR A 264 0.09 -29.00 -6.28
N TYR A 265 0.45 -28.68 -7.51
CA TYR A 265 -0.22 -29.10 -8.74
C TYR A 265 0.78 -29.79 -9.66
N THR A 266 0.36 -30.88 -10.30
CA THR A 266 1.16 -31.59 -11.30
C THR A 266 0.99 -30.95 -12.68
N VAL A 267 2.09 -30.83 -13.41
CA VAL A 267 2.07 -30.35 -14.80
C VAL A 267 1.60 -31.47 -15.72
N SER A 268 0.54 -31.22 -16.49
CA SER A 268 0.14 -32.15 -17.54
C SER A 268 1.15 -32.13 -18.69
N PRO A 269 1.55 -33.29 -19.26
CA PRO A 269 2.49 -33.35 -20.39
C PRO A 269 2.09 -32.54 -21.62
N LYS A 270 0.79 -32.25 -21.78
CA LYS A 270 0.25 -31.46 -22.91
C LYS A 270 0.29 -29.95 -22.67
N THR A 271 0.62 -29.50 -21.45
CA THR A 271 0.60 -28.10 -21.07
C THR A 271 1.97 -27.47 -21.22
N ARG A 272 2.06 -26.38 -21.99
CA ARG A 272 3.32 -25.66 -22.23
C ARG A 272 3.44 -24.37 -21.45
N ARG A 273 2.32 -23.78 -21.05
CA ARG A 273 2.28 -22.44 -20.44
C ARG A 273 1.33 -22.39 -19.27
N LEU A 274 1.66 -21.55 -18.31
CA LEU A 274 0.87 -21.23 -17.14
C LEU A 274 0.67 -19.72 -17.04
N SER A 275 -0.51 -19.30 -16.62
CA SER A 275 -0.82 -17.90 -16.31
C SER A 275 -1.66 -17.85 -15.05
N PHE A 276 -1.45 -16.85 -14.23
CA PHE A 276 -2.26 -16.62 -13.04
C PHE A 276 -3.10 -15.37 -13.21
N ARG A 277 -4.31 -15.42 -12.67
CA ARG A 277 -5.20 -14.28 -12.45
C ARG A 277 -5.48 -14.19 -10.96
N VAL A 278 -5.23 -13.04 -10.37
CA VAL A 278 -5.66 -12.74 -9.00
C VAL A 278 -6.78 -11.71 -9.07
N GLN A 279 -7.89 -11.99 -8.41
CA GLN A 279 -8.98 -11.05 -8.22
C GLN A 279 -8.95 -10.54 -6.78
N LEU A 280 -8.89 -9.22 -6.65
CA LEU A 280 -9.09 -8.52 -5.38
C LEU A 280 -10.52 -7.99 -5.36
N ILE A 281 -11.25 -8.23 -4.27
CA ILE A 281 -12.64 -7.80 -4.12
C ILE A 281 -12.76 -7.08 -2.77
N ARG A 282 -13.28 -5.85 -2.82
CA ARG A 282 -13.45 -5.00 -1.64
C ARG A 282 -14.38 -5.65 -0.61
N SER A 283 -14.14 -5.35 0.65
CA SER A 283 -15.08 -5.64 1.74
C SER A 283 -16.37 -4.80 1.62
N GLN A 284 -17.32 -5.07 2.51
CA GLN A 284 -18.53 -4.24 2.66
C GLN A 284 -18.26 -2.88 3.31
N ASP A 285 -17.20 -2.76 4.12
CA ASP A 285 -16.82 -1.51 4.80
C ASP A 285 -15.96 -0.56 3.94
N GLY A 286 -15.65 -0.96 2.70
CA GLY A 286 -14.89 -0.14 1.76
C GLY A 286 -13.39 -0.39 1.76
N THR A 287 -12.87 -1.25 2.65
CA THR A 287 -11.45 -1.57 2.77
C THR A 287 -10.98 -2.57 1.71
N SER A 288 -9.71 -2.45 1.32
CA SER A 288 -9.09 -3.30 0.30
C SER A 288 -8.42 -4.53 0.92
N PRO A 289 -8.61 -5.74 0.36
CA PRO A 289 -7.64 -6.81 0.56
C PRO A 289 -6.31 -6.43 -0.11
N ARG A 290 -5.20 -6.98 0.37
CA ARG A 290 -3.87 -6.75 -0.21
C ARG A 290 -3.04 -8.02 -0.27
N ILE A 291 -2.19 -8.11 -1.27
CA ILE A 291 -1.28 -9.25 -1.48
C ILE A 291 0.16 -8.80 -1.70
N ARG A 292 1.14 -9.64 -1.34
CA ARG A 292 2.55 -9.43 -1.66
C ARG A 292 3.30 -10.76 -1.80
N ASN A 293 4.57 -10.68 -2.17
CA ASN A 293 5.50 -11.83 -2.20
C ASN A 293 4.99 -13.04 -3.00
N MET A 294 4.21 -12.79 -4.06
CA MET A 294 3.68 -13.88 -4.88
C MET A 294 4.81 -14.56 -5.64
N ALA A 295 4.95 -15.87 -5.46
CA ALA A 295 6.02 -16.66 -6.04
C ALA A 295 5.53 -18.06 -6.47
N LEU A 296 6.17 -18.62 -7.49
CA LEU A 296 5.98 -19.98 -7.93
C LEU A 296 7.16 -20.84 -7.46
N ALA A 297 6.92 -21.78 -6.55
CA ALA A 297 7.87 -22.86 -6.28
C ALA A 297 7.61 -23.99 -7.28
N ALA A 298 8.61 -24.41 -8.04
CA ALA A 298 8.49 -25.50 -9.01
C ALA A 298 9.58 -26.55 -8.82
N THR A 299 9.19 -27.82 -8.86
CA THR A 299 10.11 -28.95 -8.95
C THR A 299 10.41 -29.17 -10.42
N LEU A 300 11.69 -29.16 -10.77
CA LEU A 300 12.14 -29.32 -12.15
C LEU A 300 12.55 -30.76 -12.44
N ARG A 301 12.46 -31.15 -13.72
CA ARG A 301 13.07 -32.38 -14.21
C ARG A 301 14.59 -32.31 -14.03
N PRO A 302 15.26 -33.43 -13.73
CA PRO A 302 16.71 -33.51 -13.82
C PRO A 302 17.17 -33.08 -15.22
N SER A 303 18.25 -32.30 -15.30
CA SER A 303 18.93 -32.07 -16.57
C SER A 303 19.60 -33.38 -17.00
N GLU A 304 19.23 -33.89 -18.17
CA GLU A 304 19.97 -34.97 -18.85
C GLU A 304 21.33 -34.48 -19.35
#